data_AF-A0A8H6S486-F1
#
_entry.id   AF-A0A8H6S486-F1
#
_cell.length_a   1.000
_cell.length_b   1.000
_cell.length_c   1.000
_cell.angle_alpha   90.00
_cell.angle_beta   90.00
_cell.angle_gamma   90.00
#
_symmetry.space_group_name_H-M   'P 1'
#
loop_
_entity.id
_entity.type
_entity.pdbx_description
1 polymer ?
#
loop_
_entity_poly.entity_id
_entity_poly.type
_entity_poly.pdbx_seq_one_letter_code
_entity_poly.pdbx_strand_id
1 'polypeptide(L)'
;MCQQLAEGTRWTRCGHFQRHLVVAIVDCNTTRCERSVYHPRGCRATTCARNFGTEIQRDVDAVDDYCWACKAAQERAARGR
;
A
#
# COMPACT_ATOMS: atom_id res chain seq x y z
N MET A 1 -0.80 5.60 12.77
CA MET A 1 0.55 5.45 12.15
C MET A 1 0.51 6.22 10.84
N CYS A 2 1.62 6.85 10.42
CA CYS A 2 1.67 7.50 9.12
C CYS A 2 1.40 6.48 8.01
N GLN A 3 0.80 6.91 6.92
CA GLN A 3 0.41 6.03 5.81
C GLN A 3 1.16 6.40 4.54
N GLN A 4 1.48 5.42 3.71
CA GLN A 4 2.01 5.68 2.38
C GLN A 4 0.83 5.94 1.44
N LEU A 5 0.90 7.01 0.65
CA LEU A 5 0.00 7.25 -0.47
C LEU A 5 0.66 6.67 -1.71
N ALA A 6 0.07 5.61 -2.25
CA ALA A 6 0.55 4.93 -3.43
C ALA A 6 -0.35 5.19 -4.62
N GLU A 7 0.27 5.47 -5.76
CA GLU A 7 -0.41 5.59 -7.04
C GLU A 7 -0.22 4.31 -7.86
N GLY A 8 -1.27 3.91 -8.57
CA GLY A 8 -1.27 2.66 -9.32
C GLY A 8 -2.53 2.43 -10.14
N THR A 9 -2.55 1.26 -10.79
CA THR A 9 -3.66 0.82 -11.64
C THR A 9 -4.58 -0.14 -10.89
N ARG A 10 -5.90 0.07 -10.99
CA ARG A 10 -6.92 -0.85 -10.49
C ARG A 10 -7.35 -1.82 -11.59
N TRP A 11 -7.19 -3.12 -11.36
CA TRP A 11 -7.68 -4.16 -12.27
C TRP A 11 -9.12 -4.53 -11.89
N THR A 12 -10.10 -4.09 -12.66
CA THR A 12 -11.51 -4.09 -12.21
C THR A 12 -12.13 -5.50 -12.15
N ARG A 13 -11.63 -6.48 -12.92
CA ARG A 13 -12.16 -7.86 -12.89
C ARG A 13 -11.78 -8.63 -11.63
N CYS A 14 -10.70 -8.26 -10.94
CA CYS A 14 -10.30 -8.90 -9.68
C CYS A 14 -10.17 -7.94 -8.49
N GLY A 15 -10.32 -6.64 -8.69
CA GLY A 15 -10.20 -5.61 -7.65
C GLY A 15 -8.77 -5.34 -7.17
N HIS A 16 -7.76 -6.05 -7.71
CA HIS A 16 -6.38 -5.89 -7.30
C HIS A 16 -5.81 -4.53 -7.73
N PHE A 17 -5.10 -3.89 -6.81
CA PHE A 17 -4.32 -2.69 -7.07
C PHE A 17 -2.89 -3.06 -7.43
N GLN A 18 -2.41 -2.58 -8.57
CA GLN A 18 -1.02 -2.67 -8.95
C GLN A 18 -0.33 -1.34 -8.65
N ARG A 19 0.45 -1.32 -7.57
CA ARG A 19 1.24 -0.15 -7.16
C ARG A 19 2.32 0.16 -8.21
N HIS A 20 2.38 1.42 -8.64
CA HIS A 20 3.47 1.94 -9.47
C HIS A 20 4.54 2.61 -8.59
N LEU A 21 4.14 3.56 -7.75
CA LEU A 21 5.04 4.26 -6.83
C LEU A 21 4.32 4.77 -5.58
N VAL A 22 5.10 5.09 -4.55
CA VAL A 22 4.63 5.84 -3.37
C VAL A 22 4.95 7.31 -3.60
N VAL A 23 3.92 8.16 -3.67
CA VAL A 23 4.06 9.59 -3.98
C VAL A 23 4.15 10.48 -2.75
N ALA A 24 3.61 10.02 -1.61
CA ALA A 24 3.63 10.79 -0.38
C ALA A 24 3.57 9.90 0.87
N ILE A 25 3.92 10.50 2.00
CA ILE A 25 3.63 9.96 3.33
C ILE A 25 2.61 10.89 3.96
N VAL A 26 1.46 10.35 4.34
CA VAL A 26 0.42 11.06 5.07
C VAL A 26 0.73 10.96 6.56
N ASP A 27 0.97 12.12 7.17
CA ASP A 27 1.24 12.22 8.60
C ASP A 27 0.02 11.81 9.43
N CYS A 28 0.24 11.11 10.54
CA CYS A 28 -0.83 10.67 11.42
C CYS A 28 -1.02 11.55 12.66
N ASN A 29 -0.28 12.65 12.75
CA ASN A 29 -0.33 13.66 13.79
C ASN A 29 -0.16 13.15 15.24
N THR A 30 0.45 11.96 15.42
CA THR A 30 0.65 11.38 16.75
C THR A 30 2.09 11.52 17.22
N THR A 31 2.28 11.82 18.50
CA THR A 31 3.60 11.82 19.16
C THR A 31 4.16 10.40 19.36
N ARG A 32 3.32 9.35 19.21
CA ARG A 32 3.72 7.95 19.39
C ARG A 32 4.13 7.23 18.09
N CYS A 33 4.33 7.95 16.99
CA CYS A 33 4.79 7.36 15.73
C CYS A 33 6.12 7.99 15.33
N GLU A 34 7.17 7.20 15.13
CA GLU A 34 8.52 7.72 14.83
C GLU A 34 8.60 8.47 13.49
N ARG A 35 7.63 8.25 12.59
CA ARG A 35 7.52 8.92 11.29
C ARG A 35 6.66 10.18 11.30
N SER A 36 6.02 10.47 12.42
CA SER A 36 5.17 11.65 12.56
C SER A 36 6.02 12.89 12.75
N VAL A 37 5.64 14.01 12.13
CA VAL A 37 6.29 15.31 12.38
C VAL A 37 6.17 15.76 13.84
N TYR A 38 5.16 15.27 14.55
CA TYR A 38 4.93 15.55 15.97
C TYR A 38 5.71 14.62 16.91
N HIS A 39 6.50 13.68 16.38
CA HIS A 39 7.30 12.80 17.22
C HIS A 39 8.46 13.56 17.89
N PRO A 40 8.64 13.46 19.21
CA PRO A 40 9.73 14.16 19.89
C PRO A 40 11.10 13.66 19.43
N ARG A 41 12.01 14.60 19.13
CA ARG A 41 13.41 14.28 18.82
C ARG A 41 14.07 13.63 20.03
N GLY A 42 14.72 12.49 19.84
CA GLY A 42 15.42 11.77 20.91
C GLY A 42 14.55 10.82 21.75
N CYS A 43 13.32 10.53 21.32
CA CYS A 43 12.51 9.49 21.93
C CYS A 43 13.25 8.13 21.94
N ARG A 44 13.25 7.44 23.08
CA ARG A 44 13.80 6.07 23.22
C ARG A 44 12.74 5.04 23.58
N ALA A 45 11.46 5.43 23.57
CA ALA A 45 10.37 4.52 23.90
C ALA A 45 10.28 3.40 22.85
N THR A 46 10.24 2.15 23.31
CA THR A 46 10.12 0.97 22.45
C THR A 46 8.69 0.74 21.95
N THR A 47 7.72 1.47 22.49
CA THR A 47 6.30 1.38 22.16
C THR A 47 5.87 2.29 21.02
N CYS A 48 6.79 3.08 20.47
CA CYS A 48 6.47 3.95 19.34
C CYS A 48 6.27 3.13 18.05
N ALA A 49 5.29 3.54 17.25
CA ALA A 49 5.03 2.91 15.97
C ALA A 49 6.16 3.23 14.98
N ARG A 50 6.84 2.16 14.54
CA ARG A 50 7.96 2.21 13.58
C ARG A 50 7.62 1.77 12.18
N ASN A 51 6.38 1.35 11.93
CA ASN A 51 5.90 0.90 10.62
C ASN A 51 4.86 1.88 10.07
N PHE A 52 4.69 1.86 8.75
CA PHE A 52 3.57 2.55 8.12
C PHE A 52 2.27 1.80 8.42
N GLY A 53 1.16 2.52 8.48
CA GLY A 53 -0.17 1.92 8.51
C GLY A 53 -0.56 1.36 7.14
N THR A 54 -1.84 0.99 7.01
CA THR A 54 -2.42 0.54 5.74
C THR A 54 -2.16 1.57 4.65
N GLU A 55 -1.64 1.12 3.51
CA GLU A 55 -1.39 1.96 2.35
C GLU A 55 -2.69 2.59 1.83
N ILE A 56 -2.65 3.89 1.53
CA ILE A 56 -3.72 4.58 0.84
C ILE A 56 -3.49 4.38 -0.65
N GLN A 57 -4.43 3.72 -1.31
CA GLN A 57 -4.34 3.45 -2.74
C GLN A 57 -5.08 4.53 -3.52
N ARG A 58 -4.36 5.24 -4.38
CA ARG A 58 -4.90 6.20 -5.33
C ARG A 58 -4.85 5.59 -6.72
N ASP A 59 -6.03 5.41 -7.29
CA ASP A 59 -6.18 4.89 -8.64
C ASP A 59 -5.89 6.02 -9.63
N VAL A 60 -4.78 5.89 -10.37
CA VAL A 60 -4.43 6.82 -11.46
C VAL A 60 -4.86 6.26 -12.82
N ASP A 61 -5.15 4.96 -12.87
CA ASP A 61 -5.65 4.26 -14.04
C ASP A 61 -6.51 3.06 -13.62
N ALA A 62 -7.38 2.59 -14.50
CA ALA A 62 -8.23 1.42 -14.30
C ALA A 62 -8.30 0.57 -15.58
N VAL A 63 -8.03 -0.73 -15.45
CA VAL A 63 -8.01 -1.68 -16.56
C VAL A 63 -9.12 -2.71 -16.36
N ASP A 64 -10.01 -2.85 -17.35
CA ASP A 64 -11.05 -3.88 -17.38
C ASP A 64 -10.51 -5.26 -17.77
N ASP A 65 -9.63 -5.78 -16.92
CA ASP A 65 -9.04 -7.10 -17.08
C ASP A 65 -8.62 -7.67 -15.71
N TYR A 66 -8.17 -8.92 -15.70
CA TYR A 66 -7.50 -9.54 -14.56
C TYR A 66 -6.05 -9.09 -14.48
N CYS A 67 -5.57 -8.84 -13.26
CA CYS A 67 -4.15 -8.55 -13.06
C CYS A 67 -3.27 -9.75 -13.47
N TRP A 68 -2.00 -9.48 -13.76
CA TRP A 68 -1.04 -10.47 -14.23
C TRP A 68 -0.92 -11.71 -13.32
N ALA A 69 -0.98 -11.51 -12.00
CA ALA A 69 -0.96 -12.62 -11.05
C ALA A 69 -2.21 -13.52 -11.14
N CYS A 70 -3.39 -12.92 -11.33
CA CYS A 70 -4.63 -13.67 -11.51
C CYS A 70 -4.63 -14.43 -12.84
N LYS A 71 -4.16 -13.82 -13.92
CA LYS A 71 -4.00 -14.49 -15.22
C LYS A 71 -3.06 -15.70 -15.12
N ALA A 72 -1.88 -15.51 -14.51
CA ALA A 72 -0.93 -16.60 -14.31
C ALA A 72 -1.50 -17.73 -13.43
N ALA A 73 -2.30 -17.41 -12.41
CA ALA A 73 -2.97 -18.40 -11.57
C ALA A 73 -4.01 -19.22 -12.35
N GLN A 74 -4.80 -18.56 -13.21
CA GLN A 74 -5.78 -19.23 -14.08
C GLN A 74 -5.10 -20.17 -15.08
N GLU A 75 -3.99 -19.74 -15.71
CA GLU A 75 -3.22 -20.58 -16.63
C GLU A 75 -2.63 -21.81 -15.93
N ARG A 76 -2.06 -21.64 -14.73
CA ARG A 76 -1.56 -22.77 -13.93
C ARG A 76 -2.68 -23.75 -13.58
N ALA A 77 -3.86 -23.25 -13.23
CA ALA A 77 -5.03 -24.08 -12.93
C ALA A 77 -5.57 -24.81 -14.18
N ALA A 78 -5.42 -24.22 -15.37
CA ALA A 78 -5.82 -24.85 -16.63
C ALA A 78 -4.85 -25.95 -17.08
N ARG A 79 -3.54 -25.79 -16.83
CA ARG A 79 -2.51 -26.79 -17.18
C ARG A 79 -2.42 -27.97 -16.22
N GLY A 80 -2.89 -27.79 -14.99
CA GLY A 80 -2.92 -28.83 -13.95
C GLY A 80 -4.16 -29.74 -13.98
N ARG A 81 -5.02 -29.58 -14.98
CA ARG A 81 -6.12 -30.51 -15.34
C ARG A 81 -5.75 -31.25 -16.60
#